data_AF-A0A965A4I2-F1
#
_entry.id   AF-A0A965A4I2-F1
#
_cell.length_a   1.000
_cell.length_b   1.000
_cell.length_c   1.000
_cell.angle_alpha   90.00
_cell.angle_beta   90.00
_cell.angle_gamma   90.00
#
_symmetry.space_group_name_H-M   'P 1'
#
loop_
_entity.id
_entity.type
_entity.pdbx_description
1 polymer ?
#
loop_
_entity_poly.entity_id
_entity_poly.type
_entity_poly.pdbx_seq_one_letter_code
_entity_poly.pdbx_strand_id
1 'polypeptide(L)'
;MISPNDQERYLTFDREQWAILRAQTPLTLTEKELEAMRGINDRIDLEEVATVYLPLTRLLNLYVAATQNLHRVSATFLGTMAPKMPYVIGIAGSVAVGKSTSARILQALLMRWPEHPRVELITTDGFLYSNAVLEERGLMNRKGFPESYDTKRLLQFVRDVKAGTPEVSAPVYSHVIYDVLPDKEEIVRQPDILIIEGLNVLQVG
;
A
#
# COMPACT_ATOMS: atom_id res chain seq x y z
N MET A 1 16.48 -4.59 19.12
CA MET A 1 16.12 -4.32 20.53
C MET A 1 15.34 -3.03 20.54
N ILE A 2 14.07 -3.08 20.93
CA ILE A 2 13.17 -1.93 20.99
C ILE A 2 13.59 -1.07 22.20
N SER A 3 13.63 0.26 22.05
CA SER A 3 14.01 1.18 23.13
C SER A 3 13.00 1.10 24.28
N PRO A 4 13.38 1.29 25.56
CA PRO A 4 12.44 1.30 26.68
C PRO A 4 11.25 2.26 26.49
N ASN A 5 11.46 3.36 25.73
CA ASN A 5 10.46 4.38 25.44
C ASN A 5 9.42 3.96 24.38
N ASP A 6 9.71 2.92 23.59
CA ASP A 6 8.81 2.41 22.55
C ASP A 6 7.81 1.38 23.10
N GLN A 7 8.11 0.73 24.23
CA GLN A 7 7.20 -0.22 24.88
C GLN A 7 5.88 0.44 25.33
N GLU A 8 5.87 1.75 25.58
CA GLU A 8 4.66 2.49 25.95
C GLU A 8 3.79 2.89 24.75
N ARG A 9 4.33 2.85 23.52
CA ARG A 9 3.63 3.33 22.30
C ARG A 9 3.09 2.21 21.42
N TYR A 10 3.58 0.99 21.60
CA TYR A 10 3.22 -0.15 20.76
C TYR A 10 2.69 -1.30 21.60
N LEU A 11 1.57 -1.86 21.17
CA LEU A 11 1.13 -3.18 21.64
C LEU A 11 1.98 -4.25 20.93
N THR A 12 2.52 -5.17 21.72
CA THR A 12 3.34 -6.27 21.21
C THR A 12 2.55 -7.57 21.31
N PHE A 13 2.68 -8.38 20.26
CA PHE A 13 2.04 -9.69 20.16
C PHE A 13 3.10 -10.68 19.67
N ASP A 14 3.14 -11.85 20.27
CA ASP A 14 3.75 -13.00 19.61
C ASP A 14 2.83 -13.55 18.50
N ARG A 15 3.34 -14.53 17.76
CA ARG A 15 2.63 -15.11 16.61
C ARG A 15 1.32 -15.79 17.01
N GLU A 16 1.29 -16.48 18.14
CA GLU A 16 0.11 -17.23 18.60
C GLU A 16 -0.99 -16.25 19.06
N GLN A 17 -0.60 -15.25 19.85
CA GLN A 17 -1.47 -14.16 20.29
C GLN A 17 -2.09 -13.42 19.10
N TRP A 18 -1.28 -13.11 18.08
CA TRP A 18 -1.74 -12.43 16.89
C TRP A 18 -2.70 -13.29 16.06
N ALA A 19 -2.37 -14.56 15.85
CA ALA A 19 -3.16 -15.47 15.03
C ALA A 19 -4.60 -15.67 15.54
N ILE A 20 -4.79 -15.65 16.86
CA ILE A 20 -6.13 -15.77 17.49
C ILE A 20 -7.05 -14.59 17.08
N LEU A 21 -6.48 -13.41 16.78
CA LEU A 21 -7.24 -12.23 16.38
C LEU A 21 -7.91 -12.35 15.00
N ARG A 22 -7.62 -13.41 14.22
CA ARG A 22 -8.41 -13.74 13.02
C ARG A 22 -9.88 -14.00 13.35
N ALA A 23 -10.16 -14.49 14.57
CA ALA A 23 -11.49 -14.93 15.01
C ALA A 23 -12.20 -15.79 13.95
N GLN A 24 -13.37 -15.36 13.47
CA GLN A 24 -14.18 -16.07 12.47
C GLN A 24 -13.93 -15.62 11.03
N THR A 25 -12.92 -14.77 10.77
CA THR A 25 -12.62 -14.34 9.40
C THR A 25 -12.17 -15.54 8.56
N PRO A 26 -12.91 -15.90 7.50
CA PRO A 26 -12.59 -17.08 6.70
C PRO A 26 -11.33 -16.84 5.86
N LEU A 27 -10.51 -17.87 5.70
CA LEU A 27 -9.48 -17.88 4.67
C LEU A 27 -10.18 -18.02 3.32
N THR A 28 -10.06 -16.97 2.52
CA THR A 28 -10.73 -16.89 1.22
C THR A 28 -9.76 -17.13 0.07
N LEU A 29 -8.48 -16.80 0.24
CA LEU A 29 -7.41 -17.08 -0.73
C LEU A 29 -7.19 -18.58 -0.92
N THR A 30 -7.09 -18.99 -2.18
CA THR A 30 -6.66 -20.34 -2.58
C THR A 30 -5.14 -20.42 -2.73
N GLU A 31 -4.56 -21.63 -2.65
CA GLU A 31 -3.12 -21.83 -2.86
C GLU A 31 -2.68 -21.31 -4.24
N LYS A 32 -3.48 -21.54 -5.28
CA LYS A 32 -3.21 -21.09 -6.64
C LYS A 32 -3.16 -19.57 -6.76
N GLU A 33 -4.06 -18.86 -6.10
CA GLU A 33 -4.04 -17.39 -6.07
C GLU A 33 -2.82 -16.87 -5.31
N LEU A 34 -2.44 -17.54 -4.21
CA LEU A 34 -1.26 -17.20 -3.45
C LEU A 34 0.03 -17.41 -4.26
N GLU A 35 0.16 -18.54 -4.95
CA GLU A 35 1.28 -18.84 -5.85
C GLU A 35 1.47 -17.76 -6.93
N ALA A 36 0.38 -17.25 -7.49
CA ALA A 36 0.43 -16.18 -8.50
C ALA A 36 0.91 -14.83 -7.94
N MET A 37 0.81 -14.61 -6.62
CA MET A 37 1.19 -13.35 -5.96
C MET A 37 2.62 -13.38 -5.38
N ARG A 38 3.17 -14.58 -5.14
CA ARG A 38 4.53 -14.78 -4.62
C ARG A 38 5.56 -14.18 -5.57
N GLY A 39 6.53 -13.46 -5.02
CA GLY A 39 7.77 -13.17 -5.74
C GLY A 39 8.60 -14.44 -5.95
N ILE A 40 9.58 -14.38 -6.85
CA ILE A 40 10.44 -15.52 -7.24
C ILE A 40 11.10 -16.21 -6.02
N ASN A 41 11.30 -15.49 -4.91
CA ASN A 41 11.97 -15.98 -3.69
C ASN A 41 11.08 -15.98 -2.43
N ASP A 42 9.77 -15.81 -2.54
CA ASP A 42 8.89 -15.74 -1.37
C ASP A 42 8.44 -17.11 -0.87
N ARG A 43 8.49 -17.31 0.45
CA ARG A 43 8.11 -18.55 1.15
C ARG A 43 6.74 -18.47 1.83
N ILE A 44 5.90 -17.50 1.48
CA ILE A 44 4.62 -17.26 2.18
C ILE A 44 3.60 -18.33 1.80
N ASP A 45 3.27 -19.23 2.72
CA ASP A 45 2.23 -20.26 2.56
C ASP A 45 0.84 -19.82 3.06
N LEU A 46 -0.19 -20.65 2.87
CA LEU A 46 -1.54 -20.35 3.34
C LEU A 46 -1.63 -20.27 4.87
N GLU A 47 -0.73 -20.94 5.59
CA GLU A 47 -0.69 -20.86 7.06
C GLU A 47 -0.20 -19.48 7.50
N GLU A 48 0.83 -18.93 6.87
CA GLU A 48 1.30 -17.55 7.07
C GLU A 48 0.18 -16.55 6.75
N VAL A 49 -0.55 -16.73 5.64
CA VAL A 49 -1.71 -15.90 5.30
C VAL A 49 -2.77 -15.95 6.40
N ALA A 50 -3.11 -17.15 6.87
CA ALA A 50 -4.15 -17.35 7.87
C ALA A 50 -3.78 -16.83 9.26
N THR A 51 -2.49 -16.92 9.63
CA THR A 51 -2.00 -16.58 10.98
C THR A 51 -1.54 -15.13 11.09
N VAL A 52 -1.05 -14.50 10.02
CA VAL A 52 -0.51 -13.15 10.04
C VAL A 52 -1.38 -12.16 9.29
N TYR A 53 -1.72 -12.46 8.03
CA TYR A 53 -2.39 -11.49 7.16
C TYR A 53 -3.89 -11.37 7.42
N LEU A 54 -4.62 -12.45 7.75
CA LEU A 54 -6.05 -12.37 8.07
C LEU A 54 -6.35 -11.48 9.29
N PRO A 55 -5.67 -11.63 10.46
CA PRO A 55 -5.86 -10.68 11.56
C PRO A 55 -5.52 -9.24 11.17
N LEU A 56 -4.45 -9.03 10.39
CA LEU A 56 -4.04 -7.71 9.92
C LEU A 56 -5.10 -7.07 9.03
N THR A 57 -5.61 -7.78 8.03
CA THR A 57 -6.70 -7.31 7.16
C THR A 57 -7.95 -6.97 7.96
N ARG A 58 -8.30 -7.80 8.96
CA ARG A 58 -9.44 -7.52 9.85
C ARG A 58 -9.24 -6.23 10.64
N LEU A 59 -8.04 -6.02 11.20
CA LEU A 59 -7.70 -4.80 11.91
C LEU A 59 -7.77 -3.58 10.97
N LEU A 60 -7.19 -3.68 9.78
CA LEU A 60 -7.24 -2.62 8.76
C LEU A 60 -8.68 -2.28 8.38
N ASN A 61 -9.56 -3.28 8.21
CA ASN A 61 -10.97 -3.02 7.90
C ASN A 61 -11.67 -2.22 9.02
N LEU A 62 -11.37 -2.50 10.29
CA LEU A 62 -11.90 -1.69 11.40
C LEU A 62 -11.47 -0.22 11.30
N TYR A 63 -10.19 0.03 10.97
CA TYR A 63 -9.69 1.39 10.77
C TYR A 63 -10.33 2.08 9.55
N VAL A 64 -10.47 1.37 8.44
CA VAL A 64 -11.10 1.88 7.21
C VAL A 64 -12.54 2.28 7.51
N ALA A 65 -13.34 1.37 8.09
CA ALA A 65 -14.73 1.61 8.42
C ALA A 65 -14.91 2.79 9.41
N ALA A 66 -14.09 2.85 10.47
CA ALA A 66 -14.13 3.95 11.43
C ALA A 66 -13.83 5.31 10.76
N THR A 67 -12.82 5.36 9.90
CA THR A 67 -12.40 6.58 9.20
C THR A 67 -13.46 7.05 8.21
N GLN A 68 -14.00 6.15 7.39
CA GLN A 68 -15.06 6.47 6.45
C GLN A 68 -16.33 6.93 7.17
N ASN A 69 -16.70 6.29 8.28
CA ASN A 69 -17.84 6.71 9.08
C ASN A 69 -17.64 8.10 9.68
N LEU A 70 -16.45 8.41 10.22
CA LEU A 70 -16.12 9.75 10.71
C LEU A 70 -16.30 10.81 9.62
N HIS A 71 -15.79 10.55 8.41
CA HIS A 71 -15.96 11.47 7.28
C HIS A 71 -17.43 11.68 6.89
N ARG A 72 -18.24 10.61 6.88
CA ARG A 72 -19.68 10.68 6.60
C ARG A 72 -20.42 11.53 7.65
N VAL A 73 -20.11 11.35 8.93
CA VAL A 73 -20.70 12.12 10.03
C VAL A 73 -20.31 13.60 9.92
N SER A 74 -19.03 13.89 9.68
CA SER A 74 -18.55 15.28 9.50
C SER A 74 -19.21 15.98 8.30
N ALA A 75 -19.35 15.29 7.17
CA ALA A 75 -20.03 15.86 5.99
C ALA A 75 -21.50 16.16 6.28
N THR A 76 -22.18 15.26 6.99
CA THR A 76 -23.58 15.45 7.41
C THR A 76 -23.71 16.68 8.33
N PHE A 77 -22.80 16.83 9.30
CA PHE A 77 -22.76 17.98 10.19
C PHE A 77 -22.52 19.30 9.45
N LEU A 78 -21.62 19.29 8.46
CA LEU A 78 -21.28 20.47 7.65
C LEU A 78 -22.28 20.77 6.52
N GLY A 79 -23.30 19.91 6.32
CA GLY A 79 -24.26 20.06 5.23
C GLY A 79 -23.67 19.85 3.84
N THR A 80 -22.55 19.12 3.74
CA THR A 80 -21.89 18.82 2.47
C THR A 80 -22.16 17.38 2.04
N MET A 81 -22.05 17.10 0.74
CA MET A 81 -21.95 15.71 0.29
C MET A 81 -20.60 15.16 0.70
N ALA A 82 -20.58 14.01 1.40
CA ALA A 82 -19.34 13.32 1.71
C ALA A 82 -18.70 12.84 0.40
N PRO A 83 -17.54 13.39 -0.03
CA PRO A 83 -16.84 12.80 -1.16
C PRO A 83 -16.38 11.39 -0.78
N LYS A 84 -16.35 10.48 -1.75
CA LYS A 84 -15.71 9.17 -1.58
C LYS A 84 -14.22 9.41 -1.41
N MET A 85 -13.76 9.50 -0.16
CA MET A 85 -12.35 9.70 0.17
C MET A 85 -11.67 8.33 0.35
N PRO A 86 -10.72 7.98 -0.51
CA PRO A 86 -10.01 6.71 -0.41
C PRO A 86 -9.23 6.62 0.92
N TYR A 87 -9.22 5.46 1.54
CA TYR A 87 -8.28 5.17 2.63
C TYR A 87 -6.92 4.83 2.03
N VAL A 88 -5.83 5.43 2.54
CA VAL A 88 -4.48 5.21 1.98
C VAL A 88 -3.66 4.39 2.97
N ILE A 89 -3.10 3.28 2.51
CA ILE A 89 -2.22 2.39 3.27
C ILE A 89 -0.82 2.50 2.70
N GLY A 90 0.14 2.94 3.52
CA GLY A 90 1.55 2.96 3.14
C GLY A 90 2.28 1.71 3.61
N ILE A 91 2.99 1.03 2.71
CA ILE A 91 3.84 -0.13 3.03
C ILE A 91 5.28 0.25 2.74
N ALA A 92 6.08 0.35 3.80
CA ALA A 92 7.50 0.68 3.73
C ALA A 92 8.38 -0.46 4.27
N GLY A 93 9.68 -0.38 4.00
CA GLY A 93 10.66 -1.41 4.37
C GLY A 93 11.83 -1.48 3.40
N SER A 94 12.90 -2.19 3.74
CA SER A 94 14.12 -2.28 2.91
C SER A 94 13.89 -2.99 1.57
N VAL A 95 14.83 -2.84 0.64
CA VAL A 95 14.86 -3.62 -0.62
C VAL A 95 14.88 -5.11 -0.29
N ALA A 96 14.16 -5.92 -1.08
CA ALA A 96 14.07 -7.37 -0.95
C ALA A 96 13.45 -7.92 0.36
N VAL A 97 12.83 -7.09 1.21
CA VAL A 97 12.14 -7.56 2.45
C VAL A 97 10.75 -8.17 2.19
N GLY A 98 10.29 -8.24 0.94
CA GLY A 98 8.97 -8.81 0.59
C GLY A 98 7.78 -7.83 0.61
N LYS A 99 8.04 -6.52 0.48
CA LYS A 99 6.98 -5.48 0.47
C LYS A 99 5.93 -5.71 -0.63
N SER A 100 6.38 -5.89 -1.87
CA SER A 100 5.45 -6.02 -3.01
C SER A 100 4.58 -7.27 -2.89
N THR A 101 5.12 -8.36 -2.34
CA THR A 101 4.33 -9.56 -2.05
C THR A 101 3.32 -9.32 -0.94
N SER A 102 3.75 -8.70 0.16
CA SER A 102 2.83 -8.31 1.25
C SER A 102 1.72 -7.38 0.76
N ALA A 103 2.04 -6.42 -0.11
CA ALA A 103 1.08 -5.48 -0.69
C ALA A 103 0.06 -6.19 -1.59
N ARG A 104 0.50 -7.12 -2.45
CA ARG A 104 -0.39 -7.94 -3.29
C ARG A 104 -1.31 -8.85 -2.47
N ILE A 105 -0.79 -9.49 -1.43
CA ILE A 105 -1.61 -10.32 -0.52
C ILE A 105 -2.64 -9.46 0.20
N LEU A 106 -2.23 -8.31 0.75
CA LEU A 106 -3.15 -7.37 1.41
C LEU A 106 -4.21 -6.85 0.45
N GLN A 107 -3.84 -6.48 -0.77
CA GLN A 107 -4.77 -6.07 -1.81
C GLN A 107 -5.83 -7.17 -2.05
N ALA A 108 -5.38 -8.40 -2.32
CA ALA A 108 -6.26 -9.51 -2.62
C ALA A 108 -7.20 -9.89 -1.45
N LEU A 109 -6.72 -9.79 -0.21
CA LEU A 109 -7.55 -10.03 0.98
C LEU A 109 -8.56 -8.90 1.21
N LEU A 110 -8.14 -7.65 1.04
CA LEU A 110 -9.02 -6.49 1.22
C LEU A 110 -10.11 -6.45 0.15
N MET A 111 -9.82 -6.76 -1.13
CA MET A 111 -10.83 -6.76 -2.20
C MET A 111 -12.02 -7.70 -1.95
N ARG A 112 -11.92 -8.65 -1.01
CA ARG A 112 -12.96 -9.64 -0.73
C ARG A 112 -14.02 -9.17 0.28
N TRP A 113 -13.82 -8.00 0.89
CA TRP A 113 -14.81 -7.43 1.79
C TRP A 113 -15.81 -6.58 1.01
N PRO A 114 -17.13 -6.75 1.23
CA PRO A 114 -18.17 -5.99 0.52
C PRO A 114 -18.05 -4.47 0.67
N GLU A 115 -17.51 -3.99 1.79
CA GLU A 115 -17.41 -2.57 2.12
C GLU A 115 -16.37 -1.81 1.28
N HIS A 116 -15.40 -2.52 0.70
CA HIS A 116 -14.32 -1.91 -0.09
C HIS A 116 -13.95 -2.75 -1.33
N PRO A 117 -14.85 -2.80 -2.34
CA PRO A 117 -14.68 -3.63 -3.52
C PRO A 117 -13.56 -3.16 -4.45
N ARG A 118 -13.11 -1.90 -4.36
CA ARG A 118 -12.02 -1.36 -5.18
C ARG A 118 -10.79 -1.05 -4.34
N VAL A 119 -9.78 -1.90 -4.44
CA VAL A 119 -8.47 -1.73 -3.81
C VAL A 119 -7.39 -1.66 -4.89
N GLU A 120 -6.73 -0.51 -4.99
CA GLU A 120 -5.67 -0.26 -5.98
C GLU A 120 -4.30 -0.34 -5.31
N LEU A 121 -3.29 -0.79 -6.05
CA LEU A 121 -1.91 -0.94 -5.56
C LEU A 121 -0.96 -0.18 -6.49
N ILE A 122 -0.28 0.83 -5.94
CA ILE A 122 0.71 1.62 -6.65
C ILE A 122 2.07 1.44 -5.99
N THR A 123 3.10 1.15 -6.80
CA THR A 123 4.49 1.18 -6.35
C THR A 123 5.09 2.59 -6.52
N THR A 124 5.89 3.03 -5.57
CA THR A 124 6.62 4.30 -5.70
C THR A 124 7.68 4.25 -6.79
N ASP A 125 8.11 3.06 -7.24
CA ASP A 125 9.16 2.93 -8.26
C ASP A 125 8.78 3.58 -9.58
N GLY A 126 7.47 3.68 -9.88
CA GLY A 126 6.97 4.46 -11.02
C GLY A 126 7.37 5.94 -10.96
N PHE A 127 7.54 6.47 -9.76
CA PHE A 127 7.89 7.87 -9.51
C PHE A 127 9.40 8.11 -9.42
N LEU A 128 10.24 7.12 -9.77
CA LEU A 128 11.66 7.37 -10.03
C LEU A 128 11.79 8.34 -11.21
N TYR A 129 12.85 9.14 -11.22
CA TYR A 129 13.27 9.76 -12.47
C TYR A 129 13.71 8.69 -13.47
N SER A 130 13.50 8.93 -14.76
CA SER A 130 13.98 8.03 -15.81
C SER A 130 15.50 7.90 -15.77
N ASN A 131 16.05 6.81 -16.30
CA ASN A 131 17.49 6.61 -16.33
C ASN A 131 18.22 7.77 -17.02
N ALA A 132 17.66 8.33 -18.10
CA ALA A 132 18.23 9.50 -18.76
C ALA A 132 18.38 10.71 -17.82
N VAL A 133 17.36 10.99 -17.00
CA VAL A 133 17.40 12.09 -16.02
C VAL A 133 18.33 11.76 -14.84
N LEU A 134 18.37 10.50 -14.41
CA LEU A 134 19.29 10.06 -13.36
C LEU A 134 20.76 10.13 -13.82
N GLU A 135 21.05 9.79 -15.07
CA GLU A 135 22.37 9.91 -15.68
C GLU A 135 22.81 11.38 -15.78
N GLU A 136 21.93 12.25 -16.31
CA GLU A 136 22.17 13.70 -16.40
C GLU A 136 22.50 14.30 -15.03
N ARG A 137 21.84 13.82 -13.97
CA ARG A 137 22.03 14.30 -12.59
C ARG A 137 23.15 13.59 -11.83
N GLY A 138 23.81 12.59 -12.42
CA GLY A 138 24.83 11.77 -11.73
C GLY A 138 24.28 10.93 -10.57
N LEU A 139 22.99 10.57 -10.61
CA LEU A 139 22.26 9.88 -9.54
C LEU A 139 22.05 8.38 -9.80
N MET A 140 22.60 7.82 -10.88
CA MET A 140 22.42 6.39 -11.21
C MET A 140 22.82 5.45 -10.06
N ASN A 141 23.94 5.72 -9.39
CA ASN A 141 24.41 4.94 -8.24
C ASN A 141 23.57 5.15 -6.96
N ARG A 142 22.64 6.11 -7.00
CA ARG A 142 21.73 6.44 -5.90
C ARG A 142 20.27 6.18 -6.29
N LYS A 143 20.03 5.36 -7.32
CA LYS A 143 18.68 4.92 -7.68
C LYS A 143 18.06 4.16 -6.50
N GLY A 144 16.88 4.59 -6.07
CA GLY A 144 16.20 4.09 -4.87
C GLY A 144 16.40 4.97 -3.62
N PHE A 145 17.30 5.96 -3.64
CA PHE A 145 17.41 6.98 -2.59
C PHE A 145 16.43 8.13 -2.83
N PRO A 146 16.03 8.90 -1.80
CA PRO A 146 15.03 9.96 -1.90
C PRO A 146 15.19 10.90 -3.10
N GLU A 147 16.41 11.36 -3.39
CA GLU A 147 16.72 12.28 -4.50
C GLU A 147 16.56 11.68 -5.91
N SER A 148 16.45 10.35 -6.03
CA SER A 148 16.18 9.67 -7.30
C SER A 148 14.69 9.63 -7.67
N TYR A 149 13.80 10.08 -6.78
CA TYR A 149 12.36 10.11 -7.00
C TYR A 149 11.84 11.52 -7.29
N ASP A 150 10.83 11.62 -8.15
CA ASP A 150 9.97 12.79 -8.27
C ASP A 150 8.95 12.82 -7.12
N THR A 151 9.43 13.21 -5.94
CA THR A 151 8.62 13.30 -4.71
C THR A 151 7.47 14.28 -4.84
N LYS A 152 7.61 15.33 -5.66
CA LYS A 152 6.53 16.30 -5.93
C LYS A 152 5.40 15.62 -6.69
N ARG A 153 5.71 14.86 -7.74
CA ARG A 153 4.72 14.10 -8.51
C ARG A 153 4.04 13.04 -7.66
N LEU A 154 4.79 12.31 -6.82
CA LEU A 154 4.21 11.35 -5.87
C LEU A 154 3.24 12.01 -4.89
N LEU A 155 3.64 13.12 -4.26
CA LEU A 155 2.79 13.84 -3.32
C LEU A 155 1.53 14.38 -3.99
N GLN A 156 1.65 14.91 -5.21
CA GLN A 156 0.52 15.39 -5.99
C GLN A 156 -0.45 14.25 -6.31
N PHE A 157 0.05 13.08 -6.75
CA PHE A 157 -0.75 11.89 -6.97
C PHE A 157 -1.56 11.48 -5.73
N VAL A 158 -0.92 11.39 -4.56
CA VAL A 158 -1.63 11.04 -3.31
C VAL A 158 -2.69 12.08 -2.95
N ARG A 159 -2.39 13.38 -3.12
CA ARG A 159 -3.33 14.47 -2.87
C ARG A 159 -4.56 14.39 -3.77
N ASP A 160 -4.37 14.15 -5.07
CA ASP A 160 -5.46 14.07 -6.03
C ASP A 160 -6.35 12.86 -5.78
N VAL A 161 -5.76 11.71 -5.43
CA VAL A 161 -6.53 10.53 -5.02
C VAL A 161 -7.33 10.83 -3.75
N LYS A 162 -6.70 11.43 -2.73
CA LYS A 162 -7.36 11.80 -1.47
C LYS A 162 -8.47 12.85 -1.65
N ALA A 163 -8.33 13.75 -2.61
CA ALA A 163 -9.33 14.75 -2.98
C ALA A 163 -10.55 14.13 -3.68
N GLY A 164 -10.49 12.84 -4.04
CA GLY A 164 -11.56 12.16 -4.76
C GLY A 164 -11.62 12.54 -6.24
N THR A 165 -10.50 12.92 -6.85
CA THR A 165 -10.44 13.16 -8.30
C THR A 165 -10.88 11.90 -9.05
N PRO A 166 -11.75 11.99 -10.08
CA PRO A 166 -12.32 10.83 -10.77
C PRO A 166 -11.28 9.86 -11.35
N GLU A 167 -10.23 10.42 -11.95
CA GLU A 167 -9.12 9.68 -12.55
C GLU A 167 -7.81 10.37 -12.21
N VAL A 168 -6.85 9.62 -11.67
CA VAL A 168 -5.50 10.12 -11.36
C VAL A 168 -4.51 9.16 -11.99
N SER A 169 -3.55 9.68 -12.75
CA SER A 169 -2.56 8.87 -13.43
C SER A 169 -1.29 8.71 -12.59
N ALA A 170 -0.73 7.49 -12.61
CA ALA A 170 0.54 7.15 -12.00
C ALA A 170 1.52 6.62 -13.07
N PRO A 171 2.78 7.06 -13.09
CA PRO A 171 3.79 6.52 -13.99
C PRO A 171 4.07 5.04 -13.67
N VAL A 172 4.43 4.26 -14.69
CA VAL A 172 4.68 2.82 -14.55
C VAL A 172 6.17 2.51 -14.63
N TYR A 173 6.70 1.78 -13.64
CA TYR A 173 8.06 1.24 -13.67
C TYR A 173 8.09 -0.19 -14.24
N SER A 174 9.11 -0.50 -15.03
CA SER A 174 9.34 -1.85 -15.53
C SER A 174 10.61 -2.44 -14.95
N HIS A 175 10.47 -3.50 -14.15
CA HIS A 175 11.61 -4.30 -13.67
C HIS A 175 12.27 -5.14 -14.78
N VAL A 176 11.71 -5.18 -15.99
CA VAL A 176 12.33 -5.88 -17.15
C VAL A 176 13.39 -5.00 -17.80
N ILE A 177 13.07 -3.72 -18.03
CA ILE A 177 14.01 -2.76 -18.63
C ILE A 177 14.71 -1.89 -17.58
N TYR A 178 14.38 -2.09 -16.30
CA TYR A 178 14.91 -1.34 -15.16
C TYR A 178 14.74 0.18 -15.28
N ASP A 179 13.63 0.64 -15.86
CA ASP A 179 13.33 2.06 -16.04
C ASP A 179 11.82 2.35 -15.97
N VAL A 180 11.48 3.63 -15.80
CA VAL A 180 10.11 4.12 -15.98
C VAL A 180 9.75 4.02 -17.46
N LEU A 181 8.58 3.49 -17.76
CA LEU A 181 8.11 3.33 -19.13
C LEU A 181 7.62 4.67 -19.68
N PRO A 182 8.21 5.19 -20.77
CA PRO A 182 7.70 6.38 -21.45
C PRO A 182 6.26 6.12 -21.91
N ASP A 183 5.41 7.14 -21.79
CA ASP A 183 4.03 7.15 -22.28
C ASP A 183 3.10 6.05 -21.72
N LYS A 184 3.52 5.38 -20.64
CA LYS A 184 2.68 4.40 -19.95
C LYS A 184 2.34 4.89 -18.55
N GLU A 185 1.04 5.06 -18.34
CA GLU A 185 0.49 5.43 -17.04
C GLU A 185 -0.59 4.42 -16.62
N GLU A 186 -0.68 4.20 -15.32
CA GLU A 186 -1.77 3.47 -14.68
C GLU A 186 -2.81 4.47 -14.18
N ILE A 187 -4.09 4.22 -14.46
CA ILE A 187 -5.18 5.13 -14.10
C ILE A 187 -5.90 4.61 -12.86
N VAL A 188 -5.79 5.37 -11.77
CA VAL A 188 -6.49 5.11 -10.51
C VAL A 188 -7.84 5.81 -10.51
N ARG A 189 -8.92 5.04 -10.30
CA ARG A 189 -10.32 5.51 -10.42
C ARG A 189 -11.04 5.45 -9.08
N GLN A 190 -10.93 6.50 -8.26
CA GLN A 190 -11.63 6.64 -6.96
C GLN A 190 -11.76 5.33 -6.14
N PRO A 191 -10.63 4.70 -5.75
CA PRO A 191 -10.66 3.45 -5.00
C PRO A 191 -11.27 3.65 -3.60
N ASP A 192 -11.75 2.57 -3.00
CA ASP A 192 -12.10 2.56 -1.57
C ASP A 192 -10.83 2.60 -0.72
N ILE A 193 -9.81 1.85 -1.16
CA ILE A 193 -8.50 1.76 -0.54
C ILE A 193 -7.41 1.90 -1.62
N LEU A 194 -6.43 2.77 -1.40
CA LEU A 194 -5.19 2.83 -2.16
C LEU A 194 -4.04 2.31 -1.30
N ILE A 195 -3.38 1.26 -1.75
CA ILE A 195 -2.13 0.76 -1.17
C ILE A 195 -0.97 1.40 -1.94
N ILE A 196 -0.06 2.05 -1.23
CA ILE A 196 1.17 2.61 -1.78
C ILE A 196 2.34 1.86 -1.16
N GLU A 197 3.14 1.20 -1.98
CA GLU A 197 4.29 0.43 -1.54
C GLU A 197 5.60 1.04 -2.04
N GLY A 198 6.60 1.16 -1.17
CA GLY A 198 7.88 1.73 -1.58
C GLY A 198 8.86 2.00 -0.45
N LEU A 199 10.11 2.30 -0.80
CA LEU A 199 11.17 2.63 0.14
C LEU A 199 10.90 3.94 0.90
N ASN A 200 10.28 4.91 0.23
CA ASN A 200 10.20 6.30 0.69
C ASN A 200 8.82 6.69 1.23
N VAL A 201 7.90 5.74 1.41
CA VAL A 201 6.51 6.03 1.82
C VAL A 201 6.42 6.68 3.20
N LEU A 202 7.41 6.45 4.08
CA LEU A 202 7.48 7.03 5.43
C LEU A 202 8.58 8.09 5.59
N GLN A 203 9.25 8.48 4.51
CA GLN A 203 10.26 9.54 4.61
C GLN A 203 9.57 10.89 4.80
N VAL A 204 9.89 11.54 5.91
CA VAL A 204 9.62 12.96 6.12
C VAL A 204 10.70 13.76 5.39
N GLY A 205 10.28 14.65 4.50
CA GLY A 205 11.16 15.62 3.83
C GLY A 205 11.62 16.73 4.75
#